data_AF-A0A2Z4HIH4-F1
#
_entry.id   AF-A0A2Z4HIH4-F1
#
_cell.length_a   1.000
_cell.length_b   1.000
_cell.length_c   1.000
_cell.angle_alpha   90.00
_cell.angle_beta   90.00
_cell.angle_gamma   90.00
#
_symmetry.space_group_name_H-M   'P 1'
#
loop_
_entity.id
_entity.type
_entity.pdbx_description
1 polymer ?
#
loop_
_entity_poly.entity_id
_entity_poly.type
_entity_poly.pdbx_seq_one_letter_code
_entity_poly.pdbx_strand_id
1 'polypeptide(L)'
;FSVKCGVRGDTGPACNAAGMIDRAVLGSQHLYRKPIYARTMQCSINSPANGPLPPNAPSWCKAPFDPEGLLSSVMAIVTCLVGLHYGHVIVHFKDHRDRILQWMIPSTCLLFLGIVLDLFGMRINKALYTFSYMCITAGAAGILFSAVYMLVDVHGYRRITLVLEWTGKHALMIFILAACNILPIVLQGFYW
;
A
#
# COMPACT_ATOMS: atom_id res chain seq x y z
N PHE A 1 6.87 27.91 -2.93
CA PHE A 1 7.02 27.51 -4.35
C PHE A 1 5.67 27.12 -4.88
N SER A 2 5.13 27.87 -5.85
CA SER A 2 3.90 27.48 -6.55
C SER A 2 4.30 26.57 -7.71
N VAL A 3 3.80 25.33 -7.72
CA VAL A 3 4.06 24.38 -8.80
C VAL A 3 3.22 24.82 -10.00
N LYS A 4 3.85 25.44 -11.00
CA LYS A 4 3.21 25.66 -12.30
C LYS A 4 3.35 24.37 -13.09
N CYS A 5 2.36 23.50 -12.94
CA CYS A 5 2.22 22.35 -13.83
C CYS A 5 1.94 22.85 -15.24
N GLY A 6 2.53 22.17 -16.23
CA GLY A 6 2.28 22.46 -17.62
C GLY A 6 0.82 22.21 -18.00
N VAL A 7 0.51 22.48 -19.26
CA VAL A 7 -0.81 22.28 -19.88
C VAL A 7 -1.50 20.96 -19.51
N ARG A 8 -2.83 20.92 -19.71
CA ARG A 8 -3.70 19.74 -19.56
C ARG A 8 -2.99 18.47 -20.10
N GLY A 9 -2.80 17.46 -19.24
CA GLY A 9 -2.22 16.18 -19.63
C GLY A 9 -0.77 15.93 -19.17
N ASP A 10 -0.16 16.80 -18.37
CA ASP A 10 1.14 16.53 -17.74
C ASP A 10 1.03 15.35 -16.75
N THR A 11 1.64 14.22 -17.11
CA THR A 11 1.69 13.00 -16.30
C THR A 11 2.93 12.94 -15.39
N GLY A 12 3.65 14.06 -15.26
CA GLY A 12 4.81 14.17 -14.39
C GLY A 12 4.48 13.83 -12.92
N PRO A 13 5.45 13.34 -12.13
CA PRO A 13 5.19 12.79 -10.80
C PRO A 13 4.52 13.77 -9.83
N ALA A 14 4.82 15.06 -9.97
CA ALA A 14 4.19 16.09 -9.15
C ALA A 14 2.98 16.78 -9.80
N CYS A 15 2.80 16.64 -11.10
CA CYS A 15 1.78 17.35 -11.89
C CYS A 15 0.60 16.48 -12.30
N ASN A 16 0.55 15.26 -11.76
CA ASN A 16 -0.59 14.36 -11.90
C ASN A 16 -1.89 14.92 -11.28
N ALA A 17 -3.01 14.36 -11.70
CA ALA A 17 -4.34 14.75 -11.23
C ALA A 17 -4.52 14.59 -9.71
N ALA A 18 -3.94 13.55 -9.11
CA ALA A 18 -4.00 13.32 -7.67
C ALA A 18 -3.35 14.47 -6.88
N GLY A 19 -2.12 14.86 -7.24
CA GLY A 19 -1.43 15.98 -6.62
C GLY A 19 -2.10 17.33 -6.89
N MET A 20 -2.83 17.48 -8.01
CA MET A 20 -3.66 18.66 -8.25
C MET A 20 -4.84 18.72 -7.28
N ILE A 21 -5.55 17.60 -7.09
CA ILE A 21 -6.69 17.49 -6.17
C ILE A 21 -6.23 17.73 -4.73
N ASP A 22 -5.15 17.08 -4.29
CA ASP A 22 -4.62 17.25 -2.93
C ASP A 22 -4.24 18.71 -2.65
N ARG A 23 -3.61 19.40 -3.62
CA ARG A 23 -3.28 20.83 -3.47
C ARG A 23 -4.50 21.73 -3.45
N ALA A 24 -5.55 21.39 -4.20
CA ALA A 24 -6.78 22.17 -4.24
C ALA A 24 -7.60 22.01 -2.95
N VAL A 25 -7.65 20.81 -2.38
CA VAL A 25 -8.48 20.48 -1.20
C VAL A 25 -7.73 20.74 0.11
N LEU A 26 -6.52 20.20 0.27
CA LEU A 26 -5.73 20.30 1.51
C LEU A 26 -4.93 21.60 1.59
N GLY A 27 -4.64 22.22 0.44
CA GLY A 27 -3.84 23.43 0.35
C GLY A 27 -2.34 23.17 0.45
N SER A 28 -1.55 23.94 -0.31
CA SER A 28 -0.09 23.75 -0.45
C SER A 28 0.74 23.79 0.85
N GLN A 29 0.18 24.33 1.94
CA GLN A 29 0.84 24.41 3.24
C GLN A 29 0.81 23.10 4.03
N HIS A 30 -0.20 22.26 3.81
CA HIS A 30 -0.40 20.99 4.49
C HIS A 30 0.36 19.82 3.83
N LEU A 31 0.75 19.97 2.56
CA LEU A 31 1.50 18.92 1.86
C LEU A 31 2.94 18.79 2.36
N TYR A 32 3.46 17.56 2.29
CA TYR A 32 4.81 17.24 2.70
C TYR A 32 5.84 17.94 1.81
N ARG A 33 6.76 18.68 2.44
CA ARG A 33 7.77 19.51 1.75
C ARG A 33 9.00 18.74 1.28
N LYS A 34 9.19 17.50 1.73
CA LYS A 34 10.31 16.65 1.34
C LYS A 34 9.79 15.52 0.42
N PRO A 35 9.54 15.81 -0.87
CA PRO A 35 8.94 14.83 -1.77
C PRO A 35 9.84 13.60 -1.94
N ILE A 36 9.23 12.41 -2.01
CA ILE A 36 9.92 11.15 -2.29
C ILE A 36 10.63 11.20 -3.65
N TYR A 37 10.08 11.98 -4.59
CA TYR A 37 10.68 12.23 -5.91
C TYR A 37 12.07 12.86 -5.84
N ALA A 38 12.47 13.47 -4.72
CA ALA A 38 13.83 14.01 -4.55
C ALA A 38 14.92 12.93 -4.68
N ARG A 39 14.57 11.64 -4.57
CA ARG A 39 15.50 10.51 -4.72
C ARG A 39 15.58 9.94 -6.13
N THR A 40 14.75 10.41 -7.08
CA THR A 40 14.78 9.89 -8.46
C THR A 40 16.00 10.41 -9.20
N MET A 41 16.42 9.69 -10.24
CA MET A 41 17.55 10.06 -11.10
C MET A 41 17.39 11.45 -11.74
N GLN A 42 16.15 11.92 -11.94
CA GLN A 42 15.89 13.27 -12.48
C GLN A 42 16.13 14.39 -11.46
N CYS A 43 16.08 14.06 -10.15
CA CYS A 43 16.07 15.04 -9.07
C CYS A 43 17.26 14.93 -8.11
N SER A 44 18.04 13.85 -8.15
CA SER A 44 19.25 13.65 -7.36
C SER A 44 20.38 13.07 -8.20
N ILE A 45 21.54 13.72 -8.15
CA ILE A 45 22.80 13.20 -8.73
C ILE A 45 23.24 11.89 -8.06
N ASN A 46 22.91 11.71 -6.77
CA ASN A 46 23.30 10.55 -5.96
C ASN A 46 22.19 9.48 -5.87
N SER A 47 21.25 9.46 -6.82
CA SER A 47 20.16 8.48 -6.85
C SER A 47 20.69 7.05 -6.68
N PRO A 48 20.14 6.22 -5.76
CA PRO A 48 18.85 6.34 -5.09
C PRO A 48 18.88 7.08 -3.74
N ALA A 49 20.03 7.65 -3.35
CA ALA A 49 20.15 8.49 -2.15
C ALA A 49 19.74 9.94 -2.44
N ASN A 50 19.43 10.68 -1.38
CA ASN A 50 19.23 12.12 -1.47
C ASN A 50 20.55 12.81 -1.86
N GLY A 51 20.48 13.74 -2.80
CA GLY A 51 21.64 14.47 -3.31
C GLY A 51 21.25 15.84 -3.84
N PRO A 52 22.23 16.65 -4.26
CA PRO A 52 21.97 17.94 -4.90
C PRO A 52 21.20 17.75 -6.22
N LEU A 53 20.43 18.78 -6.60
CA LEU A 53 19.68 18.76 -7.86
C LEU A 53 20.65 18.83 -9.05
N PRO A 54 20.47 18.00 -10.09
CA PRO A 54 21.22 18.14 -11.33
C PRO A 54 20.93 19.50 -12.01
N PRO A 55 21.87 20.03 -12.80
CA PRO A 55 21.74 21.36 -13.41
C PRO A 55 20.52 21.50 -14.35
N ASN A 56 20.04 20.39 -14.93
CA ASN A 56 18.84 20.34 -15.77
C ASN A 56 17.62 19.73 -15.04
N ALA A 57 17.55 19.83 -13.71
CA ALA A 57 16.46 19.26 -12.94
C ALA A 57 15.12 19.97 -13.25
N PRO A 58 14.03 19.21 -13.45
CA PRO A 58 12.73 19.81 -13.67
C PRO A 58 12.20 20.52 -12.41
N SER A 59 11.40 21.57 -12.62
CA SER A 59 10.85 22.41 -11.54
C SER A 59 9.99 21.63 -10.52
N TRP A 60 9.41 20.50 -10.95
CA TRP A 60 8.60 19.63 -10.10
C TRP A 60 9.40 18.80 -9.09
N CYS A 61 10.74 18.74 -9.18
CA CYS A 61 11.56 17.98 -8.23
C CYS A 61 11.41 18.43 -6.76
N LYS A 62 11.05 19.70 -6.54
CA LYS A 62 10.80 20.29 -5.21
C LYS A 62 9.31 20.51 -4.92
N ALA A 63 8.43 19.96 -5.76
CA ALA A 63 7.01 20.12 -5.58
C ALA A 63 6.56 19.43 -4.27
N PRO A 64 5.71 20.08 -3.47
CA PRO A 64 5.13 19.44 -2.30
C PRO A 64 4.21 18.30 -2.76
N PHE A 65 4.26 17.20 -2.02
CA PHE A 65 3.57 15.94 -2.32
C PHE A 65 3.00 15.37 -1.02
N ASP A 66 1.85 14.71 -1.06
CA ASP A 66 1.29 14.04 0.11
C ASP A 66 1.42 12.53 -0.05
N PRO A 67 2.24 11.85 0.77
CA PRO A 67 2.32 10.39 0.73
C PRO A 67 1.00 9.70 1.10
N GLU A 68 0.12 10.38 1.84
CA GLU A 68 -1.18 9.85 2.30
C GLU A 68 -2.33 10.70 1.76
N GLY A 69 -2.20 11.15 0.50
CA GLY A 69 -3.17 12.03 -0.16
C GLY A 69 -4.61 11.50 -0.15
N LEU A 70 -5.56 12.34 -0.56
CA LEU A 70 -6.99 12.08 -0.39
C LEU A 70 -7.44 10.79 -1.09
N LEU A 71 -6.93 10.56 -2.31
CA LEU A 71 -7.22 9.35 -3.08
C LEU A 71 -6.72 8.08 -2.35
N SER A 72 -5.52 8.14 -1.78
CA SER A 72 -4.94 7.01 -1.02
C SER A 72 -5.79 6.71 0.21
N SER A 73 -6.19 7.74 0.95
CA SER A 73 -7.06 7.61 2.13
C SER A 73 -8.41 6.95 1.79
N VAL A 74 -9.06 7.38 0.71
CA VAL A 74 -10.33 6.78 0.27
C VAL A 74 -10.15 5.30 -0.09
N MET A 75 -9.09 4.95 -0.83
CA MET A 75 -8.83 3.56 -1.19
C MET A 75 -8.44 2.70 0.01
N ALA A 76 -7.75 3.27 1.01
CA ALA A 76 -7.48 2.59 2.27
C ALA A 76 -8.77 2.27 3.05
N ILE A 77 -9.73 3.19 3.08
CA ILE A 77 -11.06 2.95 3.68
C ILE A 77 -11.77 1.81 2.95
N VAL A 78 -11.78 1.83 1.61
CA VAL A 78 -12.40 0.75 0.82
C VAL A 78 -11.74 -0.60 1.12
N THR A 79 -10.42 -0.64 1.20
CA THR A 79 -9.68 -1.87 1.54
C THR A 79 -10.05 -2.40 2.93
N CYS A 80 -10.18 -1.50 3.91
CA CYS A 80 -10.62 -1.85 5.25
C CYS A 80 -12.04 -2.44 5.24
N LEU A 81 -12.96 -1.85 4.47
CA LEU A 81 -14.33 -2.36 4.32
C LEU A 81 -14.36 -3.74 3.63
N VAL A 82 -13.51 -3.98 2.63
CA VAL A 82 -13.37 -5.32 2.01
C VAL A 82 -12.90 -6.34 3.04
N GLY A 83 -11.91 -5.99 3.87
CA GLY A 83 -11.44 -6.86 4.96
C GLY A 83 -12.53 -7.12 6.01
N LEU A 84 -13.30 -6.09 6.38
CA LEU A 84 -14.44 -6.22 7.27
C LEU A 84 -15.49 -7.19 6.70
N HIS A 85 -15.76 -7.12 5.39
CA HIS A 85 -16.67 -8.04 4.72
C HIS A 85 -16.19 -9.50 4.82
N TYR A 86 -14.89 -9.76 4.66
CA TYR A 86 -14.35 -11.12 4.88
C TYR A 86 -14.54 -11.60 6.32
N GLY A 87 -14.35 -10.73 7.30
CA GLY A 87 -14.64 -11.03 8.71
C GLY A 87 -16.13 -11.32 8.95
N HIS A 88 -17.02 -10.54 8.33
CA HIS A 88 -18.46 -10.74 8.42
C HIS A 88 -18.90 -12.12 7.89
N VAL A 89 -18.30 -12.59 6.79
CA VAL A 89 -18.55 -13.93 6.23
C VAL A 89 -18.20 -15.05 7.23
N ILE A 90 -17.14 -14.90 8.03
CA ILE A 90 -16.77 -15.89 9.06
C ILE A 90 -17.89 -16.07 10.08
N VAL A 91 -18.48 -14.95 10.51
CA VAL A 91 -19.52 -14.93 11.57
C VAL A 91 -20.85 -15.43 11.04
N HIS A 92 -21.21 -15.07 9.80
CA HIS A 92 -22.53 -15.34 9.26
C HIS A 92 -22.71 -16.76 8.73
N PHE A 93 -21.71 -17.28 7.98
CA PHE A 93 -21.79 -18.62 7.39
C PHE A 93 -21.20 -19.64 8.35
N LYS A 94 -21.85 -20.80 8.53
CA LYS A 94 -21.38 -21.87 9.42
C LYS A 94 -20.56 -22.93 8.67
N ASP A 95 -20.93 -23.24 7.44
CA ASP A 95 -20.26 -24.26 6.64
C ASP A 95 -18.95 -23.77 6.02
N HIS A 96 -17.92 -24.63 6.08
CA HIS A 96 -16.59 -24.32 5.55
C HIS A 96 -16.61 -24.08 4.03
N ARG A 97 -17.40 -24.85 3.29
CA ARG A 97 -17.50 -24.72 1.82
C ARG A 97 -18.07 -23.36 1.43
N ASP A 98 -19.14 -22.93 2.10
CA ASP A 98 -19.80 -21.66 1.80
C ASP A 98 -18.90 -20.47 2.11
N ARG A 99 -18.17 -20.51 3.24
CA ARG A 99 -17.15 -19.49 3.57
C ARG A 99 -16.10 -19.36 2.48
N ILE A 100 -15.53 -20.50 2.05
CA ILE A 100 -14.49 -20.53 1.02
C ILE A 100 -15.02 -19.97 -0.30
N LEU A 101 -16.23 -20.36 -0.72
CA LEU A 101 -16.85 -19.83 -1.94
C LEU A 101 -17.08 -18.30 -1.84
N GLN A 102 -17.61 -17.84 -0.72
CA GLN A 102 -17.87 -16.42 -0.47
C GLN A 102 -16.60 -15.57 -0.37
N TRP A 103 -15.43 -16.16 -0.12
CA TRP A 103 -14.15 -15.44 -0.25
C TRP A 103 -13.54 -15.57 -1.63
N MET A 104 -13.50 -16.77 -2.20
CA MET A 104 -12.81 -17.04 -3.46
C MET A 104 -13.46 -16.31 -4.64
N ILE A 105 -14.79 -16.24 -4.69
CA ILE A 105 -15.52 -15.54 -5.76
C ILE A 105 -15.15 -14.04 -5.78
N PRO A 106 -15.39 -13.24 -4.73
CA PRO A 106 -15.05 -11.82 -4.76
C PRO A 106 -13.55 -11.58 -4.86
N SER A 107 -12.70 -12.43 -4.26
CA SER A 107 -11.25 -12.28 -4.37
C SER A 107 -10.76 -12.43 -5.81
N THR A 108 -11.27 -13.44 -6.52
CA THR A 108 -10.93 -13.68 -7.93
C THR A 108 -11.48 -12.57 -8.83
N CYS A 109 -12.71 -12.10 -8.56
CA CYS A 109 -13.30 -10.98 -9.28
C CYS A 109 -12.49 -9.68 -9.09
N LEU A 110 -12.06 -9.37 -7.86
CA LEU A 110 -11.22 -8.22 -7.57
C LEU A 110 -9.85 -8.32 -8.26
N LEU A 111 -9.21 -9.48 -8.22
CA LEU A 111 -7.92 -9.70 -8.87
C LEU A 111 -8.03 -9.52 -10.39
N PHE A 112 -9.06 -10.13 -11.00
CA PHE A 112 -9.33 -9.98 -12.44
C PHE A 112 -9.61 -8.52 -12.80
N LEU A 113 -10.49 -7.84 -12.04
CA LEU A 113 -10.81 -6.44 -12.24
C LEU A 113 -9.55 -5.57 -12.15
N GLY A 114 -8.69 -5.80 -11.16
CA GLY A 114 -7.45 -5.06 -10.99
C GLY A 114 -6.49 -5.19 -12.19
N ILE A 115 -6.35 -6.40 -12.74
CA ILE A 115 -5.54 -6.65 -13.95
C ILE A 115 -6.15 -5.96 -15.17
N VAL A 116 -7.47 -6.08 -15.36
CA VAL A 116 -8.17 -5.41 -16.47
C VAL A 116 -7.95 -3.90 -16.41
N LEU A 117 -8.05 -3.30 -15.23
CA LEU A 117 -7.84 -1.85 -15.06
C LEU A 117 -6.39 -1.41 -15.35
N ASP A 118 -5.41 -2.25 -15.02
CA ASP A 118 -4.00 -2.00 -15.39
C ASP A 118 -3.84 -1.97 -16.91
N LEU A 119 -4.47 -2.91 -17.63
CA LEU A 119 -4.46 -2.97 -19.09
C LEU A 119 -5.20 -1.79 -19.75
N PHE A 120 -6.29 -1.31 -19.15
CA PHE A 120 -7.05 -0.14 -19.63
C PHE A 120 -6.40 1.21 -19.31
N GLY A 121 -5.21 1.21 -18.69
CA GLY A 121 -4.36 2.41 -18.52
C GLY A 121 -4.26 2.93 -17.08
N MET A 122 -5.02 2.38 -16.13
CA MET A 122 -4.83 2.69 -14.71
C MET A 122 -3.72 1.83 -14.12
N ARG A 123 -2.47 2.25 -14.38
CA ARG A 123 -1.30 1.49 -13.93
C ARG A 123 -1.28 1.26 -12.42
N ILE A 124 -0.79 0.09 -12.03
CA ILE A 124 -0.60 -0.29 -10.63
C ILE A 124 0.44 0.65 -9.99
N ASN A 125 0.01 1.49 -9.04
CA ASN A 125 0.90 2.39 -8.33
C ASN A 125 0.65 2.33 -6.81
N LYS A 126 1.66 1.82 -6.10
CA LYS A 126 1.65 1.68 -4.65
C LYS A 126 1.64 3.03 -3.92
N ALA A 127 2.37 4.03 -4.41
CA ALA A 127 2.53 5.31 -3.72
C ALA A 127 1.25 6.15 -3.76
N LEU A 128 0.42 6.00 -4.80
CA LEU A 128 -0.88 6.65 -4.91
C LEU A 128 -2.02 5.76 -4.39
N TYR A 129 -1.70 4.53 -3.97
CA TYR A 129 -2.65 3.48 -3.64
C TYR A 129 -3.79 3.42 -4.68
N THR A 130 -3.44 3.23 -5.95
CA THR A 130 -4.43 3.28 -7.04
C THR A 130 -5.53 2.23 -6.88
N PHE A 131 -6.71 2.49 -7.45
CA PHE A 131 -7.80 1.52 -7.41
C PHE A 131 -7.41 0.15 -8.00
N SER A 132 -6.63 0.12 -9.10
CA SER A 132 -6.08 -1.11 -9.66
C SER A 132 -5.16 -1.85 -8.68
N TYR A 133 -4.27 -1.12 -7.99
CA TYR A 133 -3.41 -1.68 -6.94
C TYR A 133 -4.23 -2.24 -5.77
N MET A 134 -5.26 -1.52 -5.32
CA MET A 134 -6.16 -1.97 -4.26
C MET A 134 -6.89 -3.27 -4.65
N CYS A 135 -7.48 -3.34 -5.84
CA CYS A 135 -8.19 -4.53 -6.31
C CYS A 135 -7.27 -5.77 -6.38
N ILE A 136 -6.06 -5.62 -6.90
CA ILE A 136 -5.08 -6.73 -6.98
C ILE A 136 -4.66 -7.17 -5.58
N THR A 137 -4.29 -6.22 -4.71
CA THR A 137 -3.79 -6.56 -3.37
C THR A 137 -4.88 -7.13 -2.47
N ALA A 138 -6.09 -6.59 -2.50
CA ALA A 138 -7.25 -7.13 -1.78
C ALA A 138 -7.63 -8.52 -2.29
N GLY A 139 -7.66 -8.72 -3.62
CA GLY A 139 -7.93 -10.03 -4.22
C GLY A 139 -6.87 -11.08 -3.86
N ALA A 140 -5.59 -10.73 -3.97
CA ALA A 140 -4.48 -11.60 -3.59
C ALA A 140 -4.50 -11.94 -2.08
N ALA A 141 -4.78 -10.96 -1.22
CA ALA A 141 -4.93 -11.16 0.21
C ALA A 141 -6.11 -12.08 0.54
N GLY A 142 -7.24 -11.95 -0.17
CA GLY A 142 -8.41 -12.81 0.01
C GLY A 142 -8.16 -14.26 -0.41
N ILE A 143 -7.46 -14.49 -1.52
CA ILE A 143 -7.04 -15.84 -1.94
C ILE A 143 -6.08 -16.45 -0.91
N LEU A 144 -5.08 -15.69 -0.47
CA LEU A 144 -4.14 -16.13 0.55
C LEU A 144 -4.86 -16.46 1.86
N PHE A 145 -5.80 -15.61 2.28
CA PHE A 145 -6.62 -15.82 3.47
C PHE A 145 -7.43 -17.12 3.36
N SER A 146 -8.08 -17.36 2.22
CA SER A 146 -8.83 -18.60 1.97
C SER A 146 -7.93 -19.84 1.97
N ALA A 147 -6.71 -19.74 1.41
CA ALA A 147 -5.73 -20.82 1.42
C ALA A 147 -5.26 -21.16 2.85
N VAL A 148 -4.95 -20.15 3.66
CA VAL A 148 -4.56 -20.33 5.07
C VAL A 148 -5.72 -20.93 5.87
N TYR A 149 -6.95 -20.46 5.65
CA TYR A 149 -8.13 -21.03 6.28
C TYR A 149 -8.30 -22.52 5.94
N MET A 150 -8.16 -22.89 4.68
CA MET A 150 -8.21 -24.31 4.26
C MET A 150 -7.12 -25.15 4.94
N LEU A 151 -5.90 -24.63 5.02
CA LEU A 151 -4.77 -25.36 5.60
C LEU A 151 -4.92 -25.57 7.12
N VAL A 152 -5.41 -24.57 7.83
CA VAL A 152 -5.51 -24.59 9.30
C VAL A 152 -6.81 -25.23 9.77
N ASP A 153 -7.95 -24.76 9.26
CA ASP A 153 -9.26 -25.15 9.79
C ASP A 153 -9.82 -26.41 9.13
N VAL A 154 -9.52 -26.65 7.84
CA VAL A 154 -10.02 -27.86 7.14
C VAL A 154 -9.03 -29.02 7.24
N HIS A 155 -7.74 -28.77 6.98
CA HIS A 155 -6.72 -29.83 7.00
C HIS A 155 -6.06 -30.04 8.38
N GLY A 156 -6.30 -29.14 9.35
CA GLY A 156 -5.87 -29.33 10.73
C GLY A 156 -4.37 -29.14 10.99
N TYR A 157 -3.61 -28.48 10.10
CA TYR A 157 -2.16 -28.27 10.24
C TYR A 157 -1.78 -27.20 11.28
N ARG A 158 -2.21 -27.37 12.54
CA ARG A 158 -2.05 -26.37 13.60
C ARG A 158 -0.60 -26.15 14.06
N ARG A 159 0.27 -27.15 14.01
CA ARG A 159 1.63 -27.05 14.56
C ARG A 159 2.49 -25.99 13.88
N ILE A 160 2.42 -25.89 12.54
CA ILE A 160 3.19 -24.91 11.76
C ILE A 160 2.64 -23.50 12.00
N THR A 161 1.33 -23.37 12.20
CA THR A 161 0.68 -22.07 12.37
C THR A 161 0.75 -21.52 13.78
N LEU A 162 1.18 -22.28 14.79
CA LEU A 162 1.38 -21.77 16.15
C LEU A 162 2.39 -20.62 16.20
N VAL A 163 3.48 -20.71 15.42
CA VAL A 163 4.47 -19.64 15.33
C VAL A 163 3.86 -18.40 14.68
N LEU A 164 3.12 -18.58 13.58
CA LEU A 164 2.44 -17.48 12.90
C LEU A 164 1.39 -16.82 13.81
N GLU A 165 0.61 -17.62 14.54
CA GLU A 165 -0.40 -17.15 15.48
C GLU A 165 0.22 -16.29 16.59
N TRP A 166 1.34 -16.73 17.17
CA TRP A 166 2.05 -15.96 18.19
C TRP A 166 2.55 -14.63 17.65
N THR A 167 3.20 -14.65 16.47
CA THR A 167 3.65 -13.41 15.82
C THR A 167 2.49 -12.47 15.48
N GLY A 168 1.34 -13.01 15.08
CA GLY A 168 0.13 -12.25 14.77
C GLY A 168 -0.46 -11.55 15.98
N LYS A 169 -0.58 -12.23 17.13
CA LYS A 169 -1.10 -11.64 18.38
C LYS A 169 -0.20 -10.53 18.93
N HIS A 170 1.11 -10.60 18.68
CA HIS A 170 2.10 -9.63 19.16
C HIS A 170 2.62 -8.67 18.06
N ALA A 171 1.92 -8.56 16.92
CA ALA A 171 2.41 -7.82 15.76
C ALA A 171 2.74 -6.34 16.06
N LEU A 172 1.92 -5.64 16.85
CA LEU A 172 2.17 -4.23 17.22
C LEU A 172 3.46 -4.09 18.05
N MET A 173 3.67 -4.99 19.01
CA MET A 173 4.85 -4.96 19.87
C MET A 173 6.12 -5.23 19.08
N ILE A 174 6.09 -6.23 18.18
CA ILE A 174 7.19 -6.55 17.27
C ILE A 174 7.50 -5.36 16.36
N PHE A 175 6.48 -4.71 15.81
CA PHE A 175 6.64 -3.53 14.97
C PHE A 175 7.35 -2.38 15.71
N ILE A 176 6.92 -2.07 16.94
CA ILE A 176 7.54 -1.02 17.76
C ILE A 176 9.01 -1.36 18.06
N LEU A 177 9.29 -2.60 18.46
CA LEU A 177 10.65 -3.05 18.76
C LEU A 177 11.58 -2.93 17.54
N ALA A 178 11.08 -3.26 16.36
CA ALA A 178 11.82 -3.12 15.11
C ALA A 178 12.01 -1.65 14.71
N ALA A 179 10.95 -0.84 14.76
CA ALA A 179 10.98 0.57 14.36
C ALA A 179 11.88 1.43 15.28
N CYS A 180 11.92 1.11 16.57
CA CYS A 180 12.80 1.78 17.54
C CYS A 180 14.24 1.25 17.51
N ASN A 181 14.62 0.38 16.58
CA ASN A 181 15.93 -0.28 16.50
C ASN A 181 16.35 -1.04 17.76
N ILE A 182 15.43 -1.33 18.69
CA ILE A 182 15.74 -2.07 19.93
C ILE A 182 16.17 -3.50 19.57
N LEU A 183 15.45 -4.13 18.63
CA LEU A 183 15.71 -5.49 18.20
C LEU A 183 17.11 -5.66 17.57
N PRO A 184 17.55 -4.84 16.59
CA PRO A 184 18.92 -4.93 16.06
C PRO A 184 20.00 -4.59 17.10
N ILE A 185 19.76 -3.64 18.02
CA ILE A 185 20.72 -3.32 19.10
C ILE A 185 20.92 -4.51 20.03
N VAL A 186 19.84 -5.17 20.44
CA VAL A 186 19.90 -6.37 21.29
C VAL A 186 20.61 -7.52 20.56
N LEU A 187 20.29 -7.74 19.28
CA LEU A 187 20.97 -8.77 18.49
C LEU A 187 22.47 -8.49 18.33
N GLN A 188 22.87 -7.26 18.02
CA GLN A 188 24.29 -6.89 17.92
C GLN A 188 25.00 -6.96 19.27
N GLY A 189 24.34 -6.59 20.37
CA GLY A 189 24.89 -6.70 21.72
C GLY A 189 24.98 -8.14 22.26
N PHE A 190 24.31 -9.11 21.63
CA PHE A 190 24.47 -10.54 21.92
C PHE A 190 25.51 -11.23 21.02
N TYR A 191 25.83 -10.64 19.87
CA TYR A 191 26.83 -11.15 18.91
C TYR A 191 28.22 -10.52 19.08
N TRP A 192 28.38 -9.59 20.02
CA TRP A 192 29.63 -9.04 20.54
C TRP A 192 29.77 -9.38 22.02
#